data_AF-A0AAD5D206-F1
#
_entry.id   AF-A0AAD5D206-F1
#
_cell.length_a   1.000
_cell.length_b   1.000
_cell.length_c   1.000
_cell.angle_alpha   90.00
_cell.angle_beta   90.00
_cell.angle_gamma   90.00
#
_symmetry.space_group_name_H-M   'P 1'
#
loop_
_entity.id
_entity.type
_entity.pdbx_description
1 polymer ?
#
loop_
_entity_poly.entity_id
_entity_poly.type
_entity_poly.pdbx_seq_one_letter_code
_entity_poly.pdbx_strand_id
1 'polypeptide(L)'
;MKELYLLDLRFKDNASGAVGDAILESGDWRVQLRADSQQRVVNKITDTLKRCLPFSRHEELQYMAVLFEEKIYNIATSHSEYLRKISLKMLLMEARYDSENTS
;
A
#
# COMPACT_ATOMS: atom_id res chain seq x y z
N MET A 1 7.99 2.18 -12.80
CA MET A 1 7.93 2.34 -11.33
C MET A 1 6.58 1.96 -10.73
N LYS A 2 5.43 2.53 -11.17
CA LYS A 2 4.08 2.18 -10.65
C LYS A 2 3.74 0.68 -10.69
N GLU A 3 4.09 0.00 -11.78
CA GLU A 3 3.87 -1.45 -11.94
C GLU A 3 4.65 -2.31 -10.93
N LEU A 4 5.83 -1.85 -10.50
CA LEU A 4 6.64 -2.58 -9.52
C LEU A 4 5.96 -2.57 -8.14
N TYR A 5 5.41 -1.42 -7.73
CA TYR A 5 4.64 -1.31 -6.48
C TYR A 5 3.39 -2.20 -6.49
N LEU A 6 2.68 -2.28 -7.61
CA LEU A 6 1.53 -3.17 -7.77
C LEU A 6 1.92 -4.65 -7.80
N LEU A 7 3.09 -5.02 -8.34
CA LEU A 7 3.64 -6.38 -8.26
C LEU A 7 4.01 -6.76 -6.82
N ASP A 8 4.67 -5.87 -6.10
CA ASP A 8 5.03 -6.15 -4.72
C ASP A 8 3.79 -6.23 -3.83
N LEU A 9 2.78 -5.38 -4.08
CA LEU A 9 1.52 -5.33 -3.33
C LEU A 9 0.55 -6.47 -3.67
N ARG A 10 0.75 -7.16 -4.80
CA ARG A 10 -0.01 -8.37 -5.11
C ARG A 10 0.28 -9.42 -4.05
N PHE A 11 -0.79 -10.01 -3.52
CA PHE A 11 -0.73 -11.07 -2.54
C PHE A 11 0.18 -12.17 -3.07
N LYS A 12 1.27 -12.44 -2.36
CA LYS A 12 2.06 -13.65 -2.60
C LYS A 12 1.21 -14.81 -2.10
N ASP A 13 0.36 -15.32 -2.98
CA ASP A 13 -0.46 -16.50 -2.73
C ASP A 13 0.48 -17.65 -2.36
N ASN A 14 0.35 -18.10 -1.11
CA ASN A 14 0.86 -19.40 -0.72
C ASN A 14 -0.01 -20.43 -1.45
N ALA A 15 0.65 -21.28 -2.23
CA ALA A 15 0.08 -22.22 -3.20
C ALA A 15 -1.16 -22.98 -2.69
N SER A 16 -2.26 -22.84 -3.43
CA SER A 16 -3.10 -23.98 -3.83
C SER A 16 -3.81 -23.60 -5.11
N GLY A 17 -3.69 -24.47 -6.11
CA GLY A 17 -4.19 -24.24 -7.46
C GLY A 17 -5.70 -24.15 -7.56
N ALA A 18 -6.12 -23.66 -8.74
CA ALA A 18 -7.48 -23.57 -9.25
C ALA A 18 -8.40 -22.58 -8.50
N VAL A 19 -8.41 -21.33 -8.97
CA VAL A 19 -9.52 -20.68 -9.68
C VAL A 19 -9.05 -19.25 -9.92
N GLY A 20 -8.37 -19.06 -11.05
CA GLY A 20 -8.22 -17.74 -11.61
C GLY A 20 -9.59 -17.27 -12.10
N ASP A 21 -9.86 -15.98 -11.89
CA ASP A 21 -10.77 -15.18 -12.71
C ASP A 21 -12.29 -15.12 -12.40
N ALA A 22 -12.79 -15.62 -11.27
CA ALA A 22 -14.22 -15.42 -10.93
C ALA A 22 -14.59 -15.15 -9.46
N ILE A 23 -13.66 -15.23 -8.50
CA ILE A 23 -13.99 -15.12 -7.06
C ILE A 23 -13.72 -13.71 -6.48
N LEU A 24 -13.11 -12.80 -7.27
CA LEU A 24 -12.68 -11.49 -6.77
C LEU A 24 -13.71 -10.35 -6.92
N GLU A 25 -14.92 -10.61 -7.43
CA GLU A 25 -15.94 -9.56 -7.66
C GLU A 25 -17.24 -9.71 -6.85
N SER A 26 -17.34 -10.61 -5.87
CA SER A 26 -18.58 -10.75 -5.08
C SER A 26 -18.42 -10.94 -3.57
N GLY A 27 -17.20 -11.20 -3.08
CA GLY A 27 -16.91 -11.23 -1.64
C GLY A 27 -16.34 -9.90 -1.16
N ASP A 28 -16.79 -9.41 0.00
CA ASP A 28 -16.24 -8.20 0.62
C ASP A 28 -14.71 -8.28 0.65
N TRP A 29 -14.05 -7.44 -0.16
CA TRP A 29 -12.60 -7.47 -0.35
C TRP A 29 -11.84 -7.25 0.96
N ARG A 30 -12.51 -6.67 1.96
CA ARG A 30 -12.03 -6.49 3.33
C ARG A 30 -11.87 -7.82 4.06
N VAL A 31 -12.72 -8.81 3.80
CA VAL A 31 -12.61 -10.17 4.36
C VAL A 31 -11.41 -10.92 3.78
N GLN A 32 -11.00 -10.59 2.56
CA GLN A 32 -9.81 -11.16 1.92
C GLN A 32 -8.50 -10.45 2.34
N LEU A 33 -8.61 -9.20 2.80
CA LEU A 33 -7.49 -8.40 3.30
C LEU A 33 -7.05 -8.89 4.70
N ARG A 34 -6.36 -10.03 4.76
CA ARG A 34 -5.77 -10.55 6.01
C ARG A 34 -4.88 -9.50 6.68
N ALA A 35 -4.86 -9.47 8.03
CA ALA A 35 -4.02 -8.56 8.83
C ALA A 35 -2.54 -8.55 8.39
N ASP A 36 -2.00 -9.71 8.02
CA ASP A 36 -0.62 -9.82 7.49
C ASP A 36 -0.40 -9.05 6.18
N SER A 37 -1.44 -8.94 5.34
CA SER A 37 -1.38 -8.20 4.09
C SER A 37 -1.52 -6.70 4.34
N GLN A 38 -2.41 -6.30 5.25
CA GLN A 38 -2.51 -4.91 5.70
C GLN A 38 -1.18 -4.44 6.31
N GLN A 39 -0.56 -5.24 7.17
CA GLN A 39 0.74 -4.93 7.77
C GLN A 39 1.85 -4.80 6.71
N ARG A 40 1.83 -5.64 5.67
CA ARG A 40 2.78 -5.51 4.54
C ARG A 40 2.59 -4.21 3.77
N VAL A 41 1.35 -3.75 3.60
CA VAL A 41 1.07 -2.45 2.97
C VAL A 41 1.63 -1.32 3.83
N VAL A 42 1.32 -1.31 5.14
CA VAL A 42 1.82 -0.32 6.09
C VAL A 42 3.34 -0.28 6.08
N ASN A 43 4.01 -1.43 6.18
CA ASN A 43 5.48 -1.52 6.18
C ASN A 43 6.09 -0.89 4.93
N LYS A 44 5.50 -1.12 3.74
CA LYS A 44 5.98 -0.49 2.51
C LYS A 44 5.76 1.01 2.48
N ILE A 45 4.64 1.51 3.02
CA ILE A 45 4.42 2.96 3.13
C ILE A 45 5.47 3.54 4.09
N THR A 46 5.72 2.90 5.23
CA THR A 46 6.74 3.31 6.19
C THR A 46 8.13 3.33 5.56
N ASP A 47 8.52 2.31 4.79
CA ASP A 47 9.83 2.28 4.14
C ASP A 47 9.96 3.32 3.03
N THR A 48 8.88 3.62 2.31
CA THR A 48 8.83 4.74 1.36
C THR A 48 9.03 6.07 2.09
N LEU A 49 8.29 6.27 3.19
CA LEU A 49 8.41 7.47 4.02
C LEU A 49 9.81 7.63 4.62
N LYS A 50 10.50 6.56 5.04
CA LYS A 50 11.89 6.62 5.53
C LYS A 50 12.85 7.14 4.47
N ARG A 51 12.65 6.77 3.19
CA ARG A 51 13.48 7.26 2.08
C ARG A 51 13.22 8.75 1.82
N CYS A 52 11.96 9.18 1.90
CA CYS A 52 11.56 10.57 1.70
C CYS A 52 11.88 11.48 2.90
N LEU A 53 11.87 10.94 4.12
CA LEU A 53 11.99 11.70 5.37
C LEU A 53 13.01 11.02 6.29
N PRO A 54 14.30 11.00 5.91
CA PRO A 54 15.33 10.25 6.64
C PRO A 54 15.57 10.79 8.06
N PHE A 55 15.13 12.01 8.36
CA PHE A 55 15.27 12.66 9.66
C PHE A 55 14.06 12.47 10.59
N SER A 56 12.95 11.93 10.10
CA SER A 56 11.76 11.68 10.92
C SER A 56 11.92 10.43 11.79
N ARG A 57 11.29 10.42 12.96
CA ARG A 57 11.36 9.27 13.87
C ARG A 57 10.57 8.09 13.31
N HIS A 58 11.05 6.87 13.55
CA HIS A 58 10.38 5.65 13.05
C HIS A 58 8.92 5.56 13.48
N GLU A 59 8.62 5.92 14.74
CA GLU A 59 7.26 5.92 15.30
C GLU A 59 6.34 6.90 14.55
N GLU A 60 6.83 8.08 14.21
CA GLU A 60 6.07 9.09 13.46
C GLU A 60 5.76 8.61 12.04
N LEU A 61 6.75 7.99 11.38
CA LEU A 61 6.58 7.42 10.04
C LEU A 61 5.61 6.23 10.04
N GLN A 62 5.66 5.39 11.07
CA GLN A 62 4.75 4.27 11.24
C GLN A 62 3.33 4.76 11.50
N TYR A 63 3.15 5.74 12.38
CA TYR A 63 1.86 6.36 12.64
C TYR A 63 1.25 6.97 11.36
N MET A 64 2.06 7.72 10.59
CA MET A 64 1.61 8.26 9.30
C MET A 64 1.23 7.16 8.31
N ALA A 65 2.03 6.09 8.21
CA ALA A 65 1.75 4.97 7.32
C ALA A 65 0.43 4.27 7.65
N VAL A 66 0.18 3.99 8.94
CA VAL A 66 -1.08 3.41 9.43
C VAL A 66 -2.25 4.34 9.11
N LEU A 67 -2.14 5.63 9.42
CA LEU A 67 -3.21 6.59 9.14
C LEU A 67 -3.53 6.71 7.64
N PHE A 68 -2.53 6.66 6.77
CA PHE A 68 -2.75 6.71 5.33
C PHE A 68 -3.43 5.45 4.82
N GLU A 69 -2.97 4.29 5.28
CA GLU A 69 -3.56 3.00 4.93
C GLU A 69 -5.02 2.95 5.41
N GLU A 70 -5.29 3.28 6.67
CA GLU A 70 -6.62 3.25 7.29
C GLU A 70 -7.60 4.19 6.58
N LYS A 71 -7.16 5.41 6.22
CA LYS A 71 -7.98 6.34 5.43
C LYS A 71 -8.33 5.76 4.07
N ILE A 72 -7.37 5.12 3.39
CA ILE A 72 -7.58 4.51 2.07
C ILE A 72 -8.49 3.28 2.18
N TYR A 73 -8.30 2.46 3.22
CA TYR A 73 -9.13 1.30 3.53
C TYR A 73 -10.60 1.69 3.71
N ASN A 74 -10.87 2.78 4.43
CA ASN A 74 -12.22 3.26 4.70
C ASN A 74 -12.92 3.84 3.45
N ILE A 75 -12.19 4.53 2.57
CA ILE A 75 -12.78 5.16 1.36
C ILE A 75 -12.81 4.24 0.13
N ALA A 76 -12.01 3.18 0.10
CA ALA A 76 -11.96 2.28 -1.05
C ALA A 76 -13.24 1.42 -1.10
N THR A 77 -13.81 1.30 -2.30
CA THR A 77 -15.00 0.47 -2.53
C THR A 77 -14.64 -0.92 -3.07
N SER A 78 -13.42 -1.08 -3.57
CA SER A 78 -12.90 -2.33 -4.11
C SER A 78 -11.41 -2.52 -3.80
N HIS A 79 -10.94 -3.77 -3.86
CA HIS A 79 -9.53 -4.12 -3.67
C HIS A 79 -8.61 -3.39 -4.66
N SER A 80 -9.03 -3.32 -5.94
CA SER A 80 -8.28 -2.61 -6.98
C SER A 80 -8.19 -1.11 -6.68
N GLU A 81 -9.28 -0.50 -6.24
CA GLU A 81 -9.29 0.91 -5.85
C GLU A 81 -8.37 1.17 -4.65
N TYR A 82 -8.37 0.28 -3.65
CA TYR A 82 -7.48 0.33 -2.50
C TYR A 82 -6.00 0.30 -2.95
N LEU A 83 -5.59 -0.74 -3.70
CA LEU A 83 -4.20 -0.89 -4.16
C LEU A 83 -3.74 0.28 -5.04
N ARG A 84 -4.62 0.77 -5.92
CA ARG A 84 -4.33 1.92 -6.78
C ARG A 84 -4.09 3.18 -5.96
N LYS A 85 -4.92 3.45 -4.94
CA LYS A 85 -4.78 4.63 -4.07
C LYS A 85 -3.52 4.54 -3.20
N ILE A 86 -3.19 3.36 -2.66
CA ILE A 86 -1.95 3.13 -1.92
C ILE A 86 -0.73 3.43 -2.80
N SER A 87 -0.71 2.88 -4.00
CA SER A 87 0.39 3.07 -4.96
C SER A 87 0.55 4.55 -5.35
N LEU A 88 -0.57 5.25 -5.57
CA LEU A 88 -0.56 6.67 -5.88
C LEU A 88 -0.03 7.50 -4.71
N LYS A 89 -0.41 7.14 -3.47
CA LYS A 89 0.04 7.83 -2.27
C LYS A 89 1.56 7.68 -2.08
N MET A 90 2.10 6.47 -2.25
CA MET A 90 3.54 6.21 -2.20
C MET A 90 4.30 7.02 -3.26
N LEU A 91 3.84 7.01 -4.51
CA LEU A 91 4.47 7.78 -5.58
C LEU A 91 4.48 9.29 -5.30
N LEU A 92 3.39 9.83 -4.77
CA LEU A 92 3.31 11.27 -4.45
C LEU A 92 4.27 11.65 -3.32
N MET A 93 4.55 10.75 -2.37
CA MET A 93 5.55 10.99 -1.33
C MET A 93 6.95 11.05 -1.91
N GLU A 94 7.29 10.13 -2.82
CA GLU A 94 8.58 10.12 -3.51
C GLU A 94 8.77 11.39 -4.35
N ALA A 95 7.77 11.79 -5.14
CA ALA A 95 7.85 12.98 -5.97
C ALA A 95 8.00 14.30 -5.17
N ARG A 96 7.42 14.39 -3.97
CA ARG A 96 7.55 15.57 -3.10
C ARG A 96 8.97 15.71 -2.56
N TYR A 97 9.59 14.60 -2.18
CA TYR A 97 10.97 14.59 -1.72
C TYR A 97 11.95 14.98 -2.83
N ASP A 98 11.80 14.43 -4.02
CA ASP A 98 12.67 14.75 -5.16
C ASP A 98 12.61 16.25 -5.51
N SER A 99 11.45 16.89 -5.38
CA SER A 99 11.32 18.34 -5.62
C SER A 99 11.93 19.22 -4.52
N GLU A 100 11.97 18.78 -3.26
CA GLU A 100 12.51 19.56 -2.14
C GLU A 100 14.03 19.43 -2.00
N ASN A 101 14.65 18.38 -2.54
CA ASN A 101 16.10 18.14 -2.46
C ASN A 101 16.89 18.67 -3.68
N THR A 102 16.21 19.28 -4.66
CA THR A 102 16.82 19.76 -5.92
C THR A 102 16.69 21.29 -6.11
N SER A 103 16.50 22.05 -5.03
CA SER A 103 16.47 23.53 -5.06
C SER A 103 17.49 24.14 -4.11
#